data_AF-A0A830HSF9-F1
#
_entry.id   AF-A0A830HSF9-F1
#
_cell.length_a   1.000
_cell.length_b   1.000
_cell.length_c   1.000
_cell.angle_alpha   90.00
_cell.angle_beta   90.00
_cell.angle_gamma   90.00
#
_symmetry.space_group_name_H-M   'P 1'
#
loop_
_entity.id
_entity.type
_entity.pdbx_description
1 polymer ?
#
loop_
_entity_poly.entity_id
_entity_poly.type
_entity_poly.pdbx_seq_one_letter_code
_entity_poly.pdbx_strand_id
1 'polypeptide(L)'
;MPGTMSQALRVVHLYRAVIRDLQPYTTNRWMWFAEKEKIRARFEANRHLTDPMQIETTLRSGEAEFQKWRHPDPYTTPYLFGGSRYMRNPPMPADGSISMAFDFGREAGTWDPRDTPATGHHH
;
A
#
# COMPACT_ATOMS: atom_id res chain seq x y z
N MET A 1 -9.14 4.10 27.13
CA MET A 1 -7.96 3.25 26.88
C MET A 1 -8.05 2.74 25.45
N PRO A 2 -6.98 2.79 24.64
CA PRO A 2 -7.00 2.08 23.36
C PRO A 2 -7.31 0.61 23.63
N GLY A 3 -8.27 0.04 22.90
CA GLY A 3 -8.70 -1.35 23.11
C GLY A 3 -7.55 -2.30 22.80
N THR A 4 -7.10 -3.07 23.79
CA THR A 4 -6.06 -4.08 23.60
C THR A 4 -6.54 -5.11 22.58
N MET A 5 -5.78 -5.30 21.50
CA MET A 5 -6.07 -6.35 20.52
C MET A 5 -6.06 -7.74 21.17
N SER A 6 -7.00 -8.60 20.77
CA SER A 6 -7.01 -9.98 21.25
C SER A 6 -5.74 -10.73 20.80
N GLN A 7 -5.29 -11.69 21.62
CA GLN A 7 -4.11 -12.51 21.32
C GLN A 7 -4.27 -13.27 19.99
N ALA A 8 -5.47 -13.80 19.71
CA ALA A 8 -5.77 -14.46 18.45
C ALA A 8 -5.56 -13.54 17.23
N LEU A 9 -6.01 -12.28 17.32
CA LEU A 9 -5.80 -11.30 16.24
C LEU A 9 -4.31 -10.95 16.08
N ARG A 10 -3.56 -10.85 17.18
CA ARG A 10 -2.10 -10.63 17.11
C ARG A 10 -1.39 -11.77 16.39
N VAL A 11 -1.74 -13.03 16.67
CA VAL A 11 -1.19 -14.20 15.96
C VAL A 11 -1.50 -14.12 14.46
N VAL A 12 -2.74 -13.81 14.10
CA VAL A 12 -3.15 -13.67 12.69
C VAL A 12 -2.37 -12.54 12.00
N HIS A 13 -2.20 -11.40 12.68
CA HIS A 13 -1.44 -10.28 12.13
C HIS A 13 0.03 -10.62 11.96
N LEU A 14 0.65 -11.25 12.95
CA LEU A 14 2.05 -11.68 12.88
C LEU A 14 2.26 -12.66 11.71
N TYR A 15 1.42 -13.69 11.59
CA TYR A 15 1.51 -14.66 10.50
C TYR A 15 1.41 -14.00 9.11
N ARG A 16 0.45 -13.09 8.92
CA ARG A 16 0.28 -12.34 7.66
C ARG A 16 1.46 -11.42 7.37
N ALA A 17 1.99 -10.76 8.40
CA ALA A 17 3.13 -9.86 8.28
C ALA A 17 4.38 -10.62 7.85
N VAL A 18 4.69 -11.74 8.52
CA VAL A 18 5.86 -12.58 8.21
C VAL A 18 5.82 -13.11 6.77
N ILE A 19 4.68 -13.62 6.29
CA ILE A 19 4.58 -14.13 4.90
C ILE A 19 4.72 -13.01 3.86
N ARG A 20 4.17 -11.82 4.15
CA ARG A 20 4.30 -10.67 3.25
C ARG A 20 5.74 -10.20 3.17
N ASP A 21 6.43 -10.14 4.30
CA ASP A 21 7.81 -9.70 4.40
C ASP A 21 8.81 -10.70 3.81
N LEU A 22 8.47 -12.00 3.81
CA LEU A 22 9.24 -13.04 3.13
C LEU A 22 9.33 -12.81 1.61
N GLN A 23 8.29 -12.24 0.99
CA GLN A 23 8.20 -12.11 -0.47
C GLN A 23 9.38 -11.36 -1.11
N PRO A 24 9.80 -10.17 -0.64
CA PRO A 24 10.95 -9.46 -1.21
C PRO A 24 12.29 -10.20 -1.03
N TYR A 25 12.45 -11.02 0.02
CA TYR A 25 13.67 -11.82 0.21
C TYR A 25 13.84 -12.94 -0.82
N THR A 26 12.74 -13.41 -1.41
CA THR A 26 12.75 -14.52 -2.38
C THR A 26 12.33 -14.02 -3.75
N THR A 27 13.26 -13.96 -4.70
CA THR A 27 12.92 -13.60 -6.10
C THR A 27 12.08 -14.68 -6.78
N ASN A 28 12.31 -15.97 -6.44
CA ASN A 28 11.67 -17.11 -7.09
C ASN A 28 10.43 -17.60 -6.31
N ARG A 29 9.32 -17.80 -7.02
CA ARG A 29 8.03 -18.27 -6.50
C ARG A 29 8.12 -19.62 -5.78
N TRP A 30 8.91 -20.56 -6.29
CA TRP A 30 9.06 -21.90 -5.72
C TRP A 30 9.78 -21.86 -4.37
N MET A 31 10.83 -21.05 -4.28
CA MET A 31 11.55 -20.80 -3.02
C MET A 31 10.64 -20.13 -2.00
N TRP A 32 9.84 -19.13 -2.42
CA TRP A 32 8.85 -18.51 -1.53
C TRP A 32 7.83 -19.51 -0.98
N PHE A 33 7.33 -20.43 -1.82
CA PHE A 33 6.39 -21.46 -1.36
C PHE A 33 7.04 -22.40 -0.34
N ALA A 34 8.27 -22.84 -0.59
CA ALA A 34 9.01 -23.69 0.35
C ALA A 34 9.24 -22.99 1.70
N GLU A 35 9.68 -21.73 1.69
CA GLU A 35 9.90 -20.96 2.92
C GLU A 35 8.58 -20.64 3.66
N LYS A 36 7.52 -20.32 2.91
CA LYS A 36 6.18 -20.11 3.47
C LYS A 36 5.68 -21.36 4.19
N GLU A 37 5.91 -22.55 3.63
CA GLU A 37 5.50 -23.81 4.25
C GLU A 37 6.25 -24.07 5.56
N LYS A 38 7.55 -23.77 5.61
CA LYS A 38 8.34 -23.83 6.86
C LYS A 38 7.77 -22.89 7.93
N ILE A 39 7.44 -21.65 7.57
CA ILE A 39 6.80 -20.71 8.50
C ILE A 39 5.47 -21.27 8.98
N ARG A 40 4.63 -21.79 8.07
CA ARG A 40 3.34 -22.39 8.45
C ARG A 40 3.54 -23.55 9.44
N ALA A 41 4.49 -24.45 9.18
CA ALA A 41 4.79 -25.56 10.08
C ALA A 41 5.18 -25.08 11.48
N ARG A 42 5.96 -23.98 11.60
CA ARG A 42 6.31 -23.37 12.90
C ARG A 42 5.07 -22.87 13.66
N PHE A 43 4.11 -22.27 12.96
CA PHE A 43 2.86 -21.81 13.60
C PHE A 43 1.96 -22.99 13.98
N GLU A 44 1.81 -24.01 13.12
CA GLU A 44 1.01 -25.20 13.42
C GLU A 44 1.58 -26.00 14.59
N ALA A 45 2.91 -26.08 14.75
CA ALA A 45 3.54 -26.72 15.89
C ALA A 45 3.13 -26.11 17.25
N ASN A 46 2.73 -24.84 17.27
CA ASN A 46 2.32 -24.10 18.47
C ASN A 46 0.80 -23.93 18.57
N ARG A 47 0.02 -24.55 17.68
CA ARG A 47 -1.45 -24.35 17.59
C ARG A 47 -2.23 -24.84 18.82
N HIS A 48 -1.71 -25.86 19.50
CA HIS A 48 -2.37 -26.51 20.64
C HIS A 48 -1.94 -25.95 22.00
N LEU A 49 -1.22 -24.81 22.03
CA LEU A 49 -0.91 -24.13 23.27
C LEU A 49 -2.19 -23.54 23.86
N THR A 50 -2.47 -23.91 25.12
CA THR A 50 -3.68 -23.46 25.85
C THR A 50 -3.34 -22.50 26.97
N ASP A 51 -2.11 -22.56 27.51
CA ASP A 51 -1.66 -21.68 28.58
C ASP A 51 -1.47 -20.24 28.06
N PRO A 52 -2.25 -19.25 28.55
CA PRO A 52 -2.16 -17.87 28.10
C PRO A 52 -0.78 -17.25 28.25
N MET A 53 0.00 -17.68 29.26
CA MET A 53 1.32 -17.11 29.51
C MET A 53 2.39 -17.66 28.59
N GLN A 54 2.29 -18.95 28.25
CA GLN A 54 3.13 -19.56 27.22
C GLN A 54 2.83 -18.97 25.84
N ILE A 55 1.54 -18.75 25.52
CA ILE A 55 1.13 -18.12 24.26
C ILE A 55 1.74 -16.72 24.16
N GLU A 56 1.61 -15.90 25.20
CA GLU A 56 2.15 -14.53 25.20
C GLU A 56 3.67 -14.50 25.07
N THR A 57 4.37 -15.40 25.77
CA THR A 57 5.84 -15.49 25.71
C THR A 57 6.30 -15.92 24.32
N THR A 58 5.64 -16.91 23.73
CA THR A 58 5.93 -17.42 22.38
C THR A 58 5.64 -16.36 21.33
N LEU A 59 4.52 -15.65 21.47
CA LEU A 59 4.13 -14.57 20.58
C LEU A 59 5.13 -13.42 20.64
N ARG A 60 5.54 -12.99 21.83
CA ARG A 60 6.56 -11.94 22.01
C ARG A 60 7.90 -12.35 21.42
N SER A 61 8.30 -13.61 21.58
CA SER A 61 9.50 -14.17 20.94
C SER A 61 9.41 -14.10 19.41
N GLY A 62 8.26 -14.50 18.85
CA GLY A 62 8.03 -14.45 17.40
C GLY A 62 7.98 -13.02 16.86
N GLU A 63 7.38 -12.08 17.58
CA GLU A 63 7.38 -10.65 17.24
C GLU A 63 8.81 -10.09 17.26
N ALA A 64 9.64 -10.42 18.25
CA ALA A 64 11.03 -9.99 18.33
C ALA A 64 11.89 -10.54 17.18
N GLU A 65 11.72 -11.82 16.84
CA GLU A 65 12.38 -12.44 15.69
C GLU A 65 11.96 -11.77 14.38
N PHE A 66 10.66 -11.52 14.20
CA PHE A 66 10.16 -10.83 13.03
C PHE A 66 10.75 -9.42 12.90
N GLN A 67 10.81 -8.64 13.98
CA GLN A 67 11.42 -7.30 13.92
C GLN A 67 12.91 -7.34 13.57
N LYS A 68 13.64 -8.35 14.05
CA LYS A 68 15.06 -8.51 13.73
C LYS A 68 15.30 -8.77 12.24
N TRP A 69 14.45 -9.58 11.62
CA TRP A 69 14.60 -10.01 10.23
C TRP A 69 13.70 -9.26 9.25
N ARG A 70 13.04 -8.20 9.71
CA ARG A 70 12.14 -7.41 8.88
C ARG A 70 12.88 -6.81 7.70
N HIS A 71 12.31 -6.92 6.51
CA HIS A 71 12.90 -6.35 5.31
C HIS A 71 13.02 -4.82 5.43
N PRO A 72 14.17 -4.22 5.09
CA PRO A 72 14.35 -2.77 5.19
C PRO A 72 13.42 -1.97 4.25
N ASP A 73 13.01 -2.57 3.13
CA ASP A 73 12.11 -2.00 2.14
C ASP A 73 10.95 -2.97 1.79
N PRO A 74 9.90 -3.06 2.61
CA PRO A 74 8.84 -4.05 2.41
C PRO A 74 7.96 -3.71 1.20
N TYR A 75 7.54 -4.74 0.47
CA TYR A 75 6.67 -4.57 -0.69
C TYR A 75 5.34 -3.89 -0.31
N THR A 76 5.08 -2.73 -0.91
CA THR A 76 3.84 -1.97 -0.76
C THR A 76 3.09 -1.92 -2.08
N THR A 77 1.80 -2.26 -2.05
CA THR A 77 0.95 -2.20 -3.24
C THR A 77 0.95 -0.77 -3.81
N PRO A 78 1.12 -0.57 -5.13
CA PRO A 78 1.39 0.76 -5.70
C PRO A 78 0.39 1.86 -5.32
N TYR A 79 -0.90 1.53 -5.19
CA TYR A 79 -1.96 2.52 -4.93
C TYR A 79 -2.34 2.65 -3.45
N LEU A 80 -1.77 1.84 -2.56
CA LEU A 80 -1.93 2.01 -1.11
C LEU A 80 -1.03 3.15 -0.62
N PHE A 81 -1.30 3.65 0.58
CA PHE A 81 -0.44 4.65 1.24
C PHE A 81 1.02 4.19 1.25
N GLY A 82 1.94 5.07 0.84
CA GLY A 82 3.37 4.77 0.70
C GLY A 82 3.75 4.03 -0.60
N GLY A 83 2.78 3.67 -1.45
CA GLY A 83 3.03 3.08 -2.76
C GLY A 83 3.32 4.13 -3.84
N SER A 84 3.97 3.71 -4.93
CA SER A 84 4.42 4.59 -6.02
C SER A 84 3.32 5.28 -6.85
N ARG A 85 2.08 4.80 -6.76
CA ARG A 85 0.89 5.35 -7.43
C ARG A 85 -0.12 5.95 -6.45
N TYR A 86 0.23 6.05 -5.17
CA TYR A 86 -0.63 6.68 -4.17
C TYR A 86 -0.85 8.15 -4.51
N MET A 87 -2.11 8.60 -4.48
CA MET A 87 -2.51 9.99 -4.79
C MET A 87 -1.99 10.55 -6.13
N ARG A 88 -1.65 9.68 -7.09
CA ARG A 88 -1.17 10.11 -8.42
C ARG A 88 -2.29 10.79 -9.25
N ASN A 89 -3.54 10.41 -9.03
CA ASN A 89 -4.70 10.98 -9.71
C ASN A 89 -5.92 11.01 -8.76
N PRO A 90 -5.93 11.90 -7.75
CA PRO A 90 -7.09 12.05 -6.87
C PRO A 90 -8.30 12.56 -7.67
N PRO A 91 -9.54 12.23 -7.26
CA PRO A 91 -10.71 12.86 -7.84
C PRO A 91 -10.65 14.37 -7.59
N MET A 92 -11.17 15.16 -8.53
CA MET A 92 -11.26 16.60 -8.40
C MET A 92 -12.07 16.97 -7.14
N PRO A 93 -11.64 18.00 -6.39
CA PRO A 93 -12.40 18.47 -5.23
C PRO A 93 -13.83 18.86 -5.61
N ALA A 94 -14.81 18.34 -4.88
CA ALA A 94 -16.23 18.59 -5.14
C ALA A 94 -16.68 20.01 -4.75
N ASP A 95 -15.86 20.72 -3.97
CA ASP A 95 -16.11 22.09 -3.50
C ASP A 95 -15.78 23.16 -4.57
N GLY A 96 -15.30 22.75 -5.75
CA GLY A 96 -14.96 23.66 -6.84
C GLY A 96 -13.74 24.55 -6.54
N SER A 97 -12.97 24.21 -5.50
CA SER A 97 -11.78 24.97 -5.07
C SER A 97 -10.67 25.01 -6.13
N ILE A 98 -10.64 24.05 -7.04
CA ILE A 98 -9.70 23.93 -8.15
C ILE A 98 -10.53 23.70 -9.41
N SER A 99 -10.23 24.41 -10.51
CA SER A 99 -10.84 24.19 -11.83
C SER A 99 -9.78 23.74 -12.85
N MET A 100 -10.19 22.95 -13.85
CA MET A 100 -9.34 22.65 -15.02
C MET A 100 -9.63 23.69 -16.10
N ALA A 101 -8.61 24.46 -16.50
CA ALA A 101 -8.68 25.32 -17.67
C ALA A 101 -8.44 24.45 -18.93
N PHE A 102 -9.51 24.16 -19.67
CA PHE A 102 -9.44 23.35 -20.89
C PHE A 102 -9.05 24.15 -22.14
N ASP A 103 -9.10 25.48 -22.07
CA ASP A 103 -8.82 26.38 -23.19
C ASP A 103 -7.75 27.41 -22.84
N PHE A 104 -6.66 26.93 -22.22
CA PHE A 104 -5.54 27.76 -21.83
C PHE A 104 -4.97 28.51 -23.06
N GLY A 105 -5.09 29.84 -23.07
CA GLY A 105 -4.69 30.70 -24.19
C GLY A 105 -5.78 31.04 -25.20
N ARG A 106 -7.01 30.50 -25.07
CA ARG A 106 -8.23 31.03 -25.72
C ARG A 106 -9.38 31.20 -24.72
N GLU A 107 -9.01 31.56 -23.50
CA GLU A 107 -9.94 32.00 -22.46
C GLU A 107 -10.83 33.11 -23.04
N ALA A 108 -12.13 33.13 -22.73
CA ALA A 108 -13.03 34.17 -23.22
C ALA A 108 -12.49 35.58 -22.86
N GLY A 109 -12.19 36.39 -23.87
CA GLY A 109 -11.58 37.72 -23.71
C GLY A 109 -10.06 37.78 -23.97
N THR A 110 -9.41 36.64 -24.24
CA THR A 110 -8.06 36.63 -24.83
C THR A 110 -8.15 36.78 -26.35
N TRP A 111 -7.35 37.68 -26.92
CA TRP A 111 -7.33 37.94 -28.36
C TRP A 111 -6.53 36.83 -29.08
N ASP A 112 -7.19 36.06 -29.95
CA ASP A 112 -6.53 35.13 -30.87
C ASP A 112 -6.43 35.78 -32.27
N PRO A 113 -5.22 35.91 -32.86
CA PRO A 113 -5.04 36.45 -34.21
C PRO A 113 -5.90 35.76 -35.29
N ARG A 114 -6.31 34.50 -35.07
CA ARG A 114 -7.14 33.71 -35.99
C ARG A 114 -8.63 34.05 -35.93
N ASP A 115 -9.09 34.70 -34.87
CA ASP A 115 -10.49 35.12 -34.72
C ASP A 115 -10.80 36.41 -35.48
N THR A 116 -9.76 37.10 -35.99
CA THR A 116 -9.93 38.23 -36.89
C THR A 116 -10.54 37.71 -38.20
N PRO A 117 -11.76 38.15 -38.60
CA PRO A 117 -12.31 37.73 -39.87
C PRO A 117 -11.35 38.20 -40.97
N ALA A 118 -10.93 37.27 -41.83
CA ALA A 118 -10.14 37.59 -43.02
C ALA A 118 -10.91 38.69 -43.76
N THR A 119 -10.38 39.92 -43.76
CA THR A 119 -10.96 41.01 -44.52
C THR A 119 -10.84 40.60 -45.98
N GLY A 120 -11.92 40.06 -46.53
CA GLY A 120 -12.00 39.69 -47.93
C GLY A 120 -11.79 40.96 -48.74
N HIS A 121 -10.61 41.07 -49.34
CA HIS A 121 -10.38 42.02 -50.42
C HIS A 121 -11.24 41.58 -51.60
N HIS A 122 -12.46 42.10 -51.66
CA HIS A 122 -13.26 42.07 -52.88
C HIS A 122 -12.59 43.01 -53.88
N HIS A 123 -11.92 42.41 -54.86
CA HIS A 123 -11.46 43.07 -56.09
C HIS A 123 -12.66 43.38 -57.00
#